data_AF-A0A5E4JCS4-F1
#
_entry.id   AF-A0A5E4JCS4-F1
#
_cell.length_a   1.000
_cell.length_b   1.000
_cell.length_c   1.000
_cell.angle_alpha   90.00
_cell.angle_beta   90.00
_cell.angle_gamma   90.00
#
_symmetry.space_group_name_H-M   'P 1'
#
loop_
_entity.id
_entity.type
_entity.pdbx_description
1 polymer ?
#
loop_
_entity_poly.entity_id
_entity_poly.type
_entity_poly.pdbx_seq_one_letter_code
_entity_poly.pdbx_strand_id
1 'polypeptide(L)'
;MINANLEAVLKKLSPKHCVKNELFGVFYNRGIILRAMGKMDESFNSLNSAMAFADTDFRKYLIRIEFSKNYYTVNDFDSASYEMDRALNINMHYMAYYELGLMYKEQGFKTDNMRLLQLAVKSLTYSLDVYNLDMKEKNIKPSAELIFKIQKDIDILNKELGITENED
;
A
#
# COMPACT_ATOMS: atom_id res chain seq x y z
N MET A 1 -8.91 -25.92 -7.15
CA MET A 1 -8.00 -25.74 -8.31
C MET A 1 -7.06 -24.54 -8.15
N ILE A 2 -7.51 -23.38 -7.64
CA ILE A 2 -6.66 -22.17 -7.50
C ILE A 2 -5.40 -22.41 -6.65
N ASN A 3 -5.52 -23.05 -5.47
CA ASN A 3 -4.36 -23.31 -4.60
C ASN A 3 -3.30 -24.22 -5.22
N ALA A 4 -3.69 -25.25 -5.99
CA ALA A 4 -2.74 -26.15 -6.66
C ALA A 4 -1.88 -25.42 -7.70
N ASN A 5 -2.46 -24.43 -8.40
CA ASN A 5 -1.71 -23.59 -9.34
C ASN A 5 -0.73 -22.66 -8.60
N LEU A 6 -1.14 -22.07 -7.47
CA LEU A 6 -0.28 -21.20 -6.66
C LEU A 6 0.91 -21.97 -6.04
N GLU A 7 0.69 -23.20 -5.58
CA GLU A 7 1.77 -24.07 -5.09
C GLU A 7 2.81 -24.38 -6.17
N ALA A 8 2.35 -24.68 -7.40
CA ALA A 8 3.24 -24.92 -8.52
C ALA A 8 4.08 -23.68 -8.86
N VAL A 9 3.50 -22.47 -8.81
CA VAL A 9 4.22 -21.20 -9.00
C VAL A 9 5.20 -20.96 -7.86
N LEU A 10 4.80 -21.19 -6.61
CA LEU A 10 5.65 -21.02 -5.44
C LEU A 10 6.88 -21.94 -5.47
N LYS A 11 6.72 -23.17 -5.98
CA LYS A 11 7.83 -24.12 -6.17
C LYS A 11 8.86 -23.62 -7.19
N LYS A 12 8.41 -22.92 -8.25
CA LYS A 12 9.30 -22.31 -9.25
C LYS A 12 10.07 -21.10 -8.69
N LEU A 13 9.49 -20.38 -7.74
CA LEU A 13 10.14 -19.27 -7.04
C LEU A 13 11.11 -19.80 -5.98
N SER A 14 12.19 -20.47 -6.40
CA SER A 14 13.22 -21.00 -5.52
C SER A 14 14.44 -20.08 -5.50
N PRO A 15 14.87 -19.57 -4.32
CA PRO A 15 16.06 -18.71 -4.24
C PRO A 15 17.38 -19.47 -4.47
N LYS A 16 17.36 -20.81 -4.50
CA LYS A 16 18.56 -21.67 -4.57
C LYS A 16 19.41 -21.46 -5.83
N HIS A 17 18.81 -21.01 -6.93
CA HIS A 17 19.49 -20.83 -8.22
C HIS A 17 19.51 -19.37 -8.68
N CYS A 18 19.10 -18.44 -7.82
CA CYS A 18 19.00 -17.02 -8.16
C CYS A 18 20.34 -16.32 -7.94
N VAL A 19 20.63 -15.35 -8.81
CA VAL A 19 21.71 -14.39 -8.57
C VAL A 19 21.24 -13.30 -7.61
N LYS A 20 22.16 -12.62 -6.92
CA LYS A 20 21.84 -11.63 -5.86
C LYS A 20 20.80 -10.58 -6.30
N ASN A 21 20.86 -10.12 -7.55
CA ASN A 21 19.96 -9.10 -8.09
C ASN A 21 18.52 -9.60 -8.31
N GLU A 22 18.29 -10.92 -8.33
CA GLU A 22 16.97 -11.54 -8.50
C GLU A 22 16.32 -11.90 -7.16
N LEU A 23 17.11 -12.00 -6.09
CA LEU A 23 16.64 -12.46 -4.77
C LEU A 23 15.49 -11.59 -4.25
N PHE A 24 15.56 -10.27 -4.43
CA PHE A 24 14.45 -9.37 -4.09
C PHE A 24 13.14 -9.83 -4.74
N GLY A 25 13.14 -9.98 -6.07
CA GLY A 25 11.93 -10.31 -6.84
C GLY A 25 11.37 -11.68 -6.49
N VAL A 26 12.24 -12.66 -6.28
CA VAL A 26 11.82 -14.01 -5.87
C VAL A 26 11.18 -13.98 -4.49
N PHE A 27 11.83 -13.42 -3.49
CA PHE A 27 11.28 -13.36 -2.13
C PHE A 27 10.01 -12.50 -2.05
N TYR A 28 9.96 -11.39 -2.78
CA TYR A 28 8.78 -10.51 -2.86
C TYR A 28 7.57 -11.24 -3.45
N ASN A 29 7.72 -11.87 -4.62
CA ASN A 29 6.64 -12.60 -5.29
C ASN A 29 6.17 -13.80 -4.47
N ARG A 30 7.09 -14.50 -3.78
CA ARG A 30 6.72 -15.56 -2.82
C ARG A 30 5.84 -15.02 -1.72
N GLY A 31 6.20 -13.88 -1.11
CA GLY A 31 5.43 -13.24 -0.06
C GLY A 31 3.98 -12.97 -0.48
N ILE A 32 3.79 -12.40 -1.67
CA ILE A 32 2.46 -12.11 -2.22
C ILE A 32 1.63 -13.39 -2.42
N ILE A 33 2.23 -14.41 -3.04
CA ILE A 33 1.54 -15.69 -3.30
C ILE A 33 1.16 -16.38 -2.00
N LEU A 34 2.06 -16.38 -1.01
CA LEU A 34 1.81 -16.97 0.31
C LEU A 34 0.68 -16.25 1.04
N ARG A 35 0.60 -14.92 0.99
CA ARG A 35 -0.55 -14.16 1.51
C ARG A 35 -1.84 -14.58 0.81
N ALA A 36 -1.84 -14.67 -0.52
CA ALA A 36 -3.02 -15.09 -1.30
C ALA A 36 -3.49 -16.52 -0.96
N MET A 37 -2.58 -17.38 -0.48
CA MET A 37 -2.89 -18.73 0.01
C MET A 37 -3.30 -18.78 1.50
N GLY A 38 -3.35 -17.65 2.20
CA GLY A 38 -3.64 -17.59 3.64
C GLY A 38 -2.44 -17.91 4.56
N LYS A 39 -1.24 -18.11 4.01
CA LYS A 39 -0.03 -18.50 4.73
C LYS A 39 0.74 -17.26 5.22
N MET A 40 0.17 -16.57 6.21
CA MET A 40 0.66 -15.26 6.66
C MET A 40 2.09 -15.29 7.21
N ASP A 41 2.43 -16.25 8.07
CA ASP A 41 3.78 -16.35 8.65
C ASP A 41 4.85 -16.59 7.58
N GLU A 42 4.57 -17.50 6.64
CA GLU A 42 5.46 -17.78 5.50
C GLU A 42 5.60 -16.54 4.60
N SER A 43 4.51 -15.77 4.44
CA SER A 43 4.51 -14.51 3.71
C SER A 43 5.40 -13.47 4.38
N PHE A 44 5.25 -13.25 5.69
CA PHE A 44 6.11 -12.34 6.47
C PHE A 44 7.58 -12.73 6.36
N ASN A 45 7.91 -14.00 6.50
CA ASN A 45 9.29 -14.49 6.37
C ASN A 45 9.87 -14.21 4.97
N SER A 46 9.07 -14.42 3.93
CA SER A 46 9.49 -14.15 2.54
C SER A 46 9.67 -12.65 2.31
N LEU A 47 8.76 -11.80 2.79
CA LEU A 47 8.87 -10.34 2.67
C LEU A 47 10.05 -9.78 3.49
N ASN A 48 10.34 -10.31 4.68
CA ASN A 48 11.53 -9.97 5.46
C ASN A 48 12.82 -10.34 4.70
N SER A 49 12.84 -11.50 4.06
CA SER A 49 13.95 -11.91 3.20
C SER A 49 14.10 -10.96 2.02
N ALA A 50 13.01 -10.53 1.39
CA ALA A 50 13.04 -9.53 0.31
C ALA A 50 13.59 -8.19 0.80
N MET A 51 13.27 -7.77 2.03
CA MET A 51 13.71 -6.50 2.60
C MET A 51 15.23 -6.42 2.74
N ALA A 52 15.89 -7.55 3.04
CA ALA A 52 17.34 -7.65 3.09
C ALA A 52 18.02 -7.39 1.72
N PHE A 53 17.28 -7.51 0.61
CA PHE A 53 17.75 -7.25 -0.75
C PHE A 53 17.12 -6.00 -1.37
N ALA A 54 16.37 -5.20 -0.61
CA ALA A 54 15.77 -3.96 -1.09
C ALA A 54 16.80 -2.83 -1.14
N ASP A 55 17.50 -2.74 -2.27
CA ASP A 55 18.57 -1.78 -2.57
C ASP A 55 18.08 -0.39 -2.99
N THR A 56 16.79 -0.24 -3.29
CA THR A 56 16.17 1.04 -3.63
C THR A 56 15.04 1.39 -2.67
N ASP A 57 14.79 2.68 -2.52
CA ASP A 57 13.69 3.18 -1.71
C ASP A 57 12.33 2.71 -2.25
N PHE A 58 12.17 2.67 -3.57
CA PHE A 58 10.99 2.07 -4.20
C PHE A 58 10.76 0.61 -3.78
N ARG A 59 11.80 -0.21 -3.71
CA ARG A 59 11.70 -1.61 -3.28
C ARG A 59 11.35 -1.75 -1.80
N LYS A 60 11.94 -0.92 -0.93
CA LYS A 60 11.60 -0.89 0.51
C LYS A 60 10.14 -0.48 0.70
N TYR A 61 9.69 0.51 -0.06
CA TYR A 61 8.30 0.96 -0.09
C TYR A 61 7.34 -0.19 -0.42
N LEU A 62 7.57 -0.90 -1.54
CA LEU A 62 6.71 -2.02 -1.95
C LEU A 62 6.58 -3.09 -0.86
N ILE A 63 7.68 -3.41 -0.16
CA ILE A 63 7.63 -4.39 0.92
C ILE A 63 6.82 -3.87 2.11
N ARG A 64 6.96 -2.59 2.49
CA ARG A 64 6.17 -2.00 3.58
C ARG A 64 4.67 -2.05 3.30
N ILE A 65 4.26 -1.81 2.06
CA ILE A 65 2.87 -1.99 1.62
C ILE A 65 2.40 -3.45 1.80
N GLU A 66 3.20 -4.43 1.38
CA GLU A 66 2.80 -5.83 1.53
C GLU A 66 2.77 -6.28 3.00
N PHE A 67 3.66 -5.78 3.86
CA PHE A 67 3.53 -6.00 5.31
C PHE A 67 2.24 -5.41 5.86
N SER A 68 1.89 -4.18 5.47
CA SER A 68 0.63 -3.57 5.88
C SER A 68 -0.57 -4.43 5.46
N LYS A 69 -0.59 -4.92 4.22
CA LYS A 69 -1.64 -5.82 3.72
C LYS A 69 -1.68 -7.16 4.47
N ASN A 70 -0.53 -7.71 4.86
CA ASN A 70 -0.48 -8.92 5.68
C ASN A 70 -1.12 -8.70 7.05
N TYR A 71 -0.68 -7.67 7.78
CA TYR A 71 -1.25 -7.29 9.08
C TYR A 71 -2.74 -6.99 8.97
N TYR A 72 -3.13 -6.28 7.92
CA TYR A 72 -4.52 -6.00 7.61
C TYR A 72 -5.36 -7.30 7.46
N THR A 73 -4.83 -8.30 6.76
CA THR A 73 -5.56 -9.56 6.53
C THR A 73 -5.83 -10.34 7.82
N VAL A 74 -5.02 -10.12 8.86
CA VAL A 74 -5.20 -10.70 10.20
C VAL A 74 -5.86 -9.74 11.19
N ASN A 75 -6.44 -8.64 10.71
CA ASN A 75 -7.08 -7.57 11.49
C ASN A 75 -6.15 -6.86 12.50
N ASP A 76 -4.83 -6.93 12.32
CA ASP A 76 -3.87 -6.13 13.09
C ASP A 76 -3.72 -4.75 12.44
N PHE A 77 -4.72 -3.90 12.68
CA PHE A 77 -4.80 -2.58 12.06
C PHE A 77 -3.72 -1.60 12.57
N ASP A 78 -3.24 -1.79 13.79
CA ASP A 78 -2.19 -0.94 14.37
C ASP A 78 -0.85 -1.21 13.68
N SER A 79 -0.45 -2.49 13.53
CA SER A 79 0.75 -2.85 12.78
C SER A 79 0.60 -2.51 11.29
N ALA A 80 -0.59 -2.68 10.72
CA ALA A 80 -0.85 -2.28 9.34
C ALA A 80 -0.66 -0.78 9.12
N SER A 81 -1.18 0.06 10.02
CA SER A 81 -0.99 1.51 10.00
C SER A 81 0.49 1.88 10.21
N TYR A 82 1.18 1.21 11.13
CA TYR A 82 2.59 1.48 11.41
C TYR A 82 3.49 1.18 10.20
N GLU A 83 3.32 0.02 9.56
CA GLU A 83 4.05 -0.30 8.34
C GLU A 83 3.75 0.68 7.21
N MET A 84 2.51 1.15 7.18
CA MET A 84 2.11 2.16 6.23
C MET A 84 2.82 3.48 6.49
N ASP A 85 2.83 4.00 7.73
CA ASP A 85 3.60 5.20 8.09
C ASP A 85 5.09 5.03 7.74
N ARG A 86 5.66 3.83 7.92
CA ARG A 86 7.03 3.54 7.47
C ARG A 86 7.16 3.55 5.95
N ALA A 87 6.15 3.09 5.22
CA ALA A 87 6.08 3.26 3.77
C ALA A 87 6.08 4.75 3.41
N LEU A 88 5.23 5.56 4.06
CA LEU A 88 5.07 7.02 3.88
C LEU A 88 6.37 7.80 4.05
N ASN A 89 7.21 7.39 5.00
CA ASN A 89 8.50 8.04 5.26
C ASN A 89 9.59 7.74 4.22
N ILE A 90 9.37 6.80 3.30
CA ILE A 90 10.28 6.51 2.21
C ILE A 90 9.87 7.43 1.05
N ASN A 91 10.68 8.44 0.74
CA ASN A 91 10.39 9.51 -0.24
C ASN A 91 9.54 9.01 -1.43
N MET A 92 8.24 9.29 -1.36
CA MET A 92 7.24 8.64 -2.20
C MET A 92 6.51 9.61 -3.09
N HIS A 93 6.30 9.16 -4.32
CA HIS A 93 5.42 9.81 -5.29
C HIS A 93 3.96 9.69 -4.87
N TYR A 94 3.17 10.70 -5.24
CA TYR A 94 1.76 10.81 -4.89
C TYR A 94 0.90 9.55 -5.17
N MET A 95 1.21 8.79 -6.24
CA MET A 95 0.43 7.60 -6.62
C MET A 95 0.33 6.57 -5.50
N ALA A 96 1.38 6.43 -4.70
CA ALA A 96 1.40 5.48 -3.60
C ALA A 96 0.38 5.84 -2.51
N TYR A 97 0.33 7.11 -2.13
CA TYR A 97 -0.64 7.65 -1.20
C TYR A 97 -2.08 7.51 -1.72
N TYR A 98 -2.26 7.68 -3.04
CA TYR A 98 -3.56 7.52 -3.68
C TYR A 98 -4.07 6.08 -3.60
N GLU A 99 -3.27 5.11 -4.05
CA GLU A 99 -3.64 3.69 -4.02
C GLU A 99 -3.94 3.20 -2.59
N LEU A 100 -3.18 3.69 -1.62
CA LEU A 100 -3.42 3.42 -0.22
C LEU A 100 -4.77 3.97 0.26
N GLY A 101 -5.05 5.23 -0.05
CA GLY A 101 -6.31 5.87 0.28
C GLY A 101 -7.51 5.11 -0.28
N LEU A 102 -7.39 4.62 -1.52
CA LEU A 102 -8.41 3.76 -2.12
C LEU A 102 -8.57 2.42 -1.40
N MET A 103 -7.47 1.77 -1.02
CA MET A 103 -7.52 0.51 -0.27
C MET A 103 -8.24 0.68 1.07
N TYR A 104 -7.89 1.71 1.84
CA TYR A 104 -8.55 2.00 3.11
C TYR A 104 -10.02 2.42 2.92
N LYS A 105 -10.33 3.17 1.87
CA LYS A 105 -11.71 3.57 1.52
C LYS A 105 -12.57 2.33 1.28
N GLU A 106 -12.17 1.47 0.36
CA GLU A 106 -12.91 0.25 0.00
C GLU A 106 -13.16 -0.62 1.25
N GLN A 107 -12.13 -0.80 2.06
CA GLN A 107 -12.22 -1.62 3.25
C GLN A 107 -13.03 -0.99 4.39
N GLY A 108 -12.87 0.32 4.61
CA GLY A 108 -13.63 1.06 5.61
C GLY A 108 -15.12 0.98 5.33
N PHE A 109 -15.53 1.16 4.07
CA PHE A 109 -16.92 0.97 3.65
C PHE A 109 -17.39 -0.48 3.73
N LYS A 110 -16.52 -1.45 3.42
CA LYS A 110 -16.88 -2.88 3.51
C LYS A 110 -17.10 -3.37 4.94
N THR A 111 -16.41 -2.76 5.90
CA THR A 111 -16.37 -3.21 7.30
C THR A 111 -17.03 -2.25 8.29
N ASP A 112 -17.65 -1.17 7.80
CA ASP A 112 -18.14 -0.04 8.61
C ASP A 112 -17.10 0.44 9.65
N ASN A 113 -15.83 0.45 9.26
CA ASN A 113 -14.71 0.78 10.16
C ASN A 113 -14.30 2.25 9.98
N MET A 114 -14.76 3.08 10.92
CA MET A 114 -14.48 4.52 10.95
C MET A 114 -12.98 4.85 10.95
N ARG A 115 -12.15 4.03 11.60
CA ARG A 115 -10.70 4.25 11.64
C ARG A 115 -10.05 4.04 10.27
N LEU A 116 -10.54 3.07 9.50
CA LEU A 116 -10.07 2.87 8.12
C LEU A 116 -10.51 4.02 7.21
N LEU A 117 -11.73 4.52 7.37
CA LEU A 117 -12.19 5.71 6.63
C LEU A 117 -11.34 6.95 6.95
N GLN A 118 -10.95 7.15 8.20
CA GLN A 118 -10.02 8.22 8.60
C GLN A 118 -8.62 8.06 7.98
N LEU A 119 -8.09 6.84 7.95
CA LEU A 119 -6.82 6.54 7.29
C LEU A 119 -6.91 6.76 5.77
N ALA A 120 -8.06 6.49 5.16
CA ALA A 120 -8.32 6.76 3.75
C ALA A 120 -8.22 8.25 3.45
N VAL A 121 -8.91 9.10 4.23
CA VAL A 121 -8.84 10.57 4.10
C VAL A 121 -7.39 11.04 4.20
N LYS A 122 -6.70 10.67 5.29
CA LYS A 122 -5.30 11.07 5.53
C LYS A 122 -4.39 10.70 4.35
N SER A 123 -4.55 9.50 3.81
CA SER A 123 -3.73 9.01 2.69
C SER A 123 -4.03 9.77 1.39
N LEU A 124 -5.31 10.00 1.07
CA LEU A 124 -5.69 10.76 -0.12
C LEU A 124 -5.26 12.23 -0.03
N THR A 125 -5.36 12.85 1.15
CA THR A 125 -4.86 14.22 1.37
C THR A 125 -3.36 14.31 1.12
N TYR A 126 -2.56 13.39 1.68
CA TYR A 126 -1.13 13.37 1.40
C TYR A 126 -0.81 13.11 -0.07
N SER A 127 -1.60 12.28 -0.76
CA SER A 127 -1.46 12.12 -2.21
C SER A 127 -1.60 13.46 -2.92
N LEU A 128 -2.63 14.22 -2.58
CA LEU A 128 -2.90 15.50 -3.22
C LEU A 128 -1.78 16.51 -2.95
N ASP A 129 -1.31 16.60 -1.70
CA ASP A 129 -0.24 17.52 -1.29
C ASP A 129 1.08 17.21 -2.00
N VAL A 130 1.49 15.93 -2.00
CA VAL A 130 2.71 15.47 -2.66
C VAL A 130 2.62 15.69 -4.17
N TYR A 131 1.46 15.44 -4.78
CA TYR A 131 1.24 15.69 -6.20
C TYR A 131 1.45 17.17 -6.57
N ASN A 132 0.81 18.06 -5.81
CA ASN A 132 0.88 19.49 -6.05
C ASN A 132 2.30 20.02 -5.84
N LEU A 133 3.00 19.54 -4.81
CA LEU A 133 4.38 19.90 -4.52
C LEU A 133 5.35 19.44 -5.62
N ASP A 134 5.26 18.18 -6.06
CA ASP A 134 6.09 17.63 -7.14
C ASP A 134 5.89 18.38 -8.46
N MET A 135 4.63 18.72 -8.80
CA MET A 135 4.30 19.52 -9.98
C MET A 135 4.88 20.93 -9.88
N LYS A 136 4.79 21.57 -8.71
CA LYS A 136 5.37 22.89 -8.45
C LYS A 136 6.89 22.89 -8.59
N GLU A 137 7.58 21.91 -7.99
CA GLU A 137 9.04 21.78 -8.07
C GLU A 137 9.52 21.58 -9.52
N LYS A 138 8.75 20.81 -10.31
CA LYS A 138 9.03 20.59 -11.74
C LYS A 138 8.58 21.74 -12.65
N ASN A 139 7.96 22.78 -12.09
CA ASN A 139 7.34 23.88 -12.83
C ASN A 139 6.33 23.41 -13.89
N ILE A 140 5.59 22.35 -13.57
CA ILE A 140 4.53 21.76 -14.39
C ILE A 140 3.19 22.15 -13.78
N LYS A 141 2.21 22.50 -14.63
CA LYS A 141 0.84 22.74 -14.17
C LYS A 141 0.20 21.42 -13.72
N PRO A 142 -0.34 21.31 -12.49
CA PRO A 142 -1.03 20.11 -12.04
C PRO A 142 -2.27 19.78 -12.90
N SER A 143 -2.56 18.48 -13.05
CA SER A 143 -3.77 17.99 -13.71
C SER A 143 -4.99 18.29 -12.84
N ALA A 144 -5.84 19.18 -13.33
CA ALA A 144 -7.11 19.51 -12.66
C ALA A 144 -8.03 18.29 -12.54
N GLU A 145 -8.02 17.39 -13.53
CA GLU A 145 -8.82 16.18 -13.53
C GLU A 145 -8.42 15.23 -12.39
N LEU A 146 -7.11 15.04 -12.20
CA LEU A 146 -6.62 14.17 -11.13
C LEU A 146 -6.90 14.78 -9.75
N ILE A 147 -6.64 16.08 -9.59
CA ILE A 147 -6.95 16.80 -8.34
C ILE A 147 -8.44 16.65 -8.00
N PHE A 148 -9.32 16.90 -8.97
CA PHE A 148 -10.76 16.78 -8.78
C PHE A 148 -11.17 15.37 -8.37
N LYS A 149 -10.58 14.33 -8.99
CA LYS A 149 -10.87 12.93 -8.64
C LYS A 149 -10.47 12.61 -7.21
N ILE A 150 -9.27 13.00 -6.79
CA ILE A 150 -8.77 12.75 -5.43
C ILE A 150 -9.61 13.51 -4.41
N GLN A 151 -9.90 14.79 -4.67
CA GLN A 151 -10.71 15.63 -3.79
C GLN A 151 -12.12 15.06 -3.63
N LYS A 152 -12.75 14.64 -4.72
CA LYS A 152 -14.08 14.00 -4.66
C LYS A 152 -14.10 12.77 -3.75
N ASP A 153 -13.05 11.95 -3.79
CA ASP A 153 -12.96 10.78 -2.91
C ASP A 153 -12.79 11.19 -1.43
N ILE A 154 -12.04 12.26 -1.16
CA ILE A 154 -11.92 12.84 0.19
C ILE A 154 -13.28 13.37 0.67
N ASP A 155 -14.01 14.09 -0.16
CA ASP A 155 -15.31 14.68 0.20
C ASP A 155 -16.35 13.60 0.54
N ILE A 156 -16.37 12.50 -0.24
CA ILE A 156 -17.24 11.34 0.03
C ILE A 156 -16.92 10.75 1.41
N LEU A 157 -15.63 10.57 1.71
CA LEU A 157 -15.18 10.02 2.99
C LEU A 157 -15.48 10.96 4.16
N ASN A 158 -15.26 12.26 4.00
CA ASN A 158 -15.56 13.27 5.01
C ASN A 158 -17.05 13.30 5.33
N LYS A 159 -17.91 13.22 4.31
CA LYS A 159 -19.35 13.10 4.48
C LYS A 159 -19.73 11.86 5.29
N GLU A 160 -19.14 10.70 4.98
CA GLU A 160 -19.38 9.45 5.72
C GLU A 160 -18.93 9.57 7.19
N LEU A 161 -17.81 10.24 7.42
CA LEU A 161 -17.27 10.48 8.76
C LEU A 161 -18.04 11.55 9.55
N GLY A 162 -19.05 12.18 8.95
CA GLY A 162 -19.75 13.32 9.56
C GLY A 162 -18.89 14.58 9.69
N ILE A 163 -17.78 14.64 8.95
CA ILE A 163 -16.92 15.82 8.83
C ILE A 163 -17.50 16.67 7.70
N THR A 164 -18.48 17.49 8.03
CA THR A 164 -18.87 18.57 7.11
C THR A 164 -17.84 19.68 7.25
N GLU A 165 -17.31 20.18 6.12
CA GLU A 165 -16.62 21.45 6.12
C GLU A 165 -17.56 22.47 6.77
N ASN A 166 -17.17 23.00 7.93
CA ASN A 166 -17.82 24.20 8.41
C ASN A 166 -17.55 25.26 7.34
N GLU A 167 -18.61 25.65 6.65
CA GLU A 167 -18.63 26.85 5.83
C GLU A 167 -18.38 28.04 6.77
N ASP A 168 -17.11 28.44 6.92
CA ASP A 168 -16.70 29.75 7.45
C ASP A 168 -16.19 30.62 6.29
#